data_AF-A0A7S2L7W9-F1
#
_entry.id   AF-A0A7S2L7W9-F1
#
_cell.length_a   1.000
_cell.length_b   1.000
_cell.length_c   1.000
_cell.angle_alpha   90.00
_cell.angle_beta   90.00
_cell.angle_gamma   90.00
#
_symmetry.space_group_name_H-M   'P 1'
#
loop_
_entity.id
_entity.type
_entity.pdbx_description
1 polymer ?
#
loop_
_entity_poly.entity_id
_entity_poly.type
_entity_poly.pdbx_seq_one_letter_code
_entity_poly.pdbx_strand_id
1 'polypeptide(L)'
;MAEKILRQMQSSYQAGDFDLKPNVITYNAVIKAWSQCRNDPNAAHRAELYLRSMQRMYKEGNLDVKPDLFSFNAVLNAWAKSLKWEAVTRAGKILRYMEVQSENGGLDFAPNTVSYTAVIDAWAKSGCKNSGEVAEQLLIRMQEKFDRGEPTKPNLLTMNTVIDAHAKSSEKGKARNAQSVLRRIEAKYKEGDEQMLPNAFTYTTVLNACAFTFEKSDQEEAFQVAQSTYQEVIKSASIRPTHLTYGTYIKAINTLLPRDDDRRYPLIESAFTQCCKDGQLARFVLQCLQDALPTQSYLKLLRGNRKGVVSVNAEDLPSEWRRNVKEKALYFNQIREKKKVMKKRYRKR
;
A
#
# COMPACT_ATOMS: atom_id res chain seq x y z
N MET A 1 26.67 -1.67 2.47
CA MET A 1 27.32 -2.99 2.29
C MET A 1 27.36 -3.39 0.81
N ALA A 2 26.21 -3.53 0.13
CA ALA A 2 26.15 -3.96 -1.28
C ALA A 2 27.04 -3.14 -2.23
N GLU A 3 27.03 -1.80 -2.14
CA GLU A 3 27.91 -0.96 -2.97
C GLU A 3 29.40 -1.17 -2.71
N LYS A 4 29.79 -1.45 -1.46
CA LYS A 4 31.18 -1.69 -1.10
C LYS A 4 31.67 -2.98 -1.75
N ILE A 5 30.83 -4.02 -1.75
CA ILE A 5 31.12 -5.30 -2.42
C ILE A 5 31.28 -5.07 -3.92
N LEU A 6 30.37 -4.32 -4.57
CA LEU A 6 30.50 -4.01 -6.00
C LEU A 6 31.80 -3.25 -6.31
N ARG A 7 32.19 -2.28 -5.49
CA ARG A 7 33.46 -1.55 -5.67
C ARG A 7 34.67 -2.46 -5.51
N GLN A 8 34.67 -3.36 -4.52
CA GLN A 8 35.74 -4.35 -4.33
C GLN A 8 35.85 -5.30 -5.52
N MET A 9 34.71 -5.74 -6.05
CA MET A 9 34.63 -6.58 -7.24
C MET A 9 35.20 -5.85 -8.47
N GLN A 10 34.85 -4.58 -8.68
CA GLN A 10 35.43 -3.73 -9.73
C GLN A 10 36.94 -3.56 -9.58
N SER A 11 37.44 -3.29 -8.38
CA SER A 11 38.88 -3.13 -8.12
C SER A 11 39.66 -4.42 -8.33
N SER A 12 39.09 -5.58 -7.95
CA SER A 12 39.75 -6.88 -8.13
C SER A 12 39.82 -7.26 -9.61
N TYR A 13 38.75 -7.00 -10.37
CA TYR A 13 38.75 -7.13 -11.82
C TYR A 13 39.81 -6.26 -12.50
N GLN A 14 39.94 -4.99 -12.08
CA GLN A 14 40.99 -4.10 -12.57
C GLN A 14 42.41 -4.56 -12.18
N ALA A 15 42.55 -5.29 -11.07
CA ALA A 15 43.81 -5.87 -10.63
C ALA A 15 44.16 -7.20 -11.33
N GLY A 16 43.34 -7.67 -12.26
CA GLY A 16 43.58 -8.88 -13.06
C GLY A 16 42.78 -10.12 -12.64
N ASP A 17 41.88 -10.01 -11.66
CA ASP A 17 40.97 -11.10 -11.28
C ASP A 17 39.72 -11.08 -12.16
N PHE A 18 39.82 -11.70 -13.34
CA PHE A 18 38.75 -11.68 -14.35
C PHE A 18 37.48 -12.45 -13.91
N ASP A 19 37.58 -13.37 -12.96
CA ASP A 19 36.43 -14.12 -12.42
C ASP A 19 35.49 -13.22 -11.60
N LEU A 20 36.02 -12.10 -11.10
CA LEU A 20 35.28 -11.08 -10.38
C LEU A 20 34.75 -9.97 -11.29
N LYS A 21 34.54 -10.21 -12.59
CA LYS A 21 33.93 -9.22 -13.49
C LYS A 21 32.48 -8.91 -13.09
N PRO A 22 32.13 -7.67 -12.72
CA PRO A 22 30.76 -7.32 -12.39
C PRO A 22 29.82 -7.48 -13.60
N ASN A 23 28.68 -8.10 -13.37
CA ASN A 23 27.65 -8.37 -14.39
C ASN A 23 26.28 -7.82 -13.97
N VAL A 24 25.27 -8.02 -14.82
CA VAL A 24 23.88 -7.60 -14.60
C VAL A 24 23.33 -8.05 -13.23
N ILE A 25 23.64 -9.27 -12.78
CA ILE A 25 23.20 -9.81 -11.49
C ILE A 25 23.78 -8.98 -10.34
N THR A 26 25.06 -8.64 -10.42
CA THR A 26 25.76 -7.87 -9.38
C THR A 26 25.18 -6.47 -9.24
N TYR A 27 24.95 -5.77 -10.36
CA TYR A 27 24.32 -4.45 -10.33
C TYR A 27 22.85 -4.53 -9.87
N ASN A 28 22.09 -5.53 -10.33
CA ASN A 28 20.71 -5.76 -9.92
C ASN A 28 20.59 -5.98 -8.41
N ALA A 29 21.55 -6.70 -7.80
CA ALA A 29 21.60 -6.87 -6.34
C ALA A 29 21.79 -5.52 -5.61
N VAL A 30 22.67 -4.65 -6.12
CA VAL A 30 22.92 -3.31 -5.55
C VAL A 30 21.70 -2.41 -5.68
N ILE A 31 21.08 -2.37 -6.87
CA ILE A 31 19.85 -1.60 -7.13
C ILE A 31 18.71 -2.12 -6.24
N LYS A 32 18.55 -3.45 -6.13
CA LYS A 32 17.55 -4.06 -5.26
C LYS A 32 17.77 -3.68 -3.80
N ALA A 33 19.01 -3.71 -3.31
CA ALA A 33 19.34 -3.29 -1.95
C ALA A 33 18.93 -1.83 -1.71
N TRP A 34 19.24 -0.93 -2.65
CA TRP A 34 18.78 0.46 -2.58
C TRP A 34 17.26 0.58 -2.62
N SER A 35 16.56 -0.20 -3.45
CA SER A 35 15.08 -0.20 -3.52
C SER A 35 14.39 -0.66 -2.22
N GLN A 36 15.14 -1.30 -1.32
CA GLN A 36 14.66 -1.79 -0.03
C GLN A 36 15.02 -0.84 1.13
N CYS A 37 15.95 0.10 0.92
CA CYS A 37 16.31 1.12 1.90
C CYS A 37 15.19 2.15 2.04
N ARG A 38 14.42 2.06 3.13
CA ARG A 38 13.33 3.03 3.43
C ARG A 38 13.80 4.26 4.19
N ASN A 39 14.92 4.16 4.91
CA ASN A 39 15.39 5.20 5.82
C ASN A 39 16.39 6.17 5.19
N ASP A 40 16.82 5.91 3.95
CA ASP A 40 17.77 6.77 3.23
C ASP A 40 17.01 7.59 2.17
N PRO A 41 16.95 8.93 2.31
CA PRO A 41 16.27 9.78 1.33
C PRO A 41 16.93 9.72 -0.06
N ASN A 42 18.19 9.32 -0.17
CA ASN A 42 18.91 9.22 -1.44
C ASN A 42 18.82 7.83 -2.08
N ALA A 43 18.13 6.87 -1.46
CA ALA A 43 18.03 5.50 -1.95
C ALA A 43 17.57 5.40 -3.42
N ALA A 44 16.52 6.14 -3.79
CA ALA A 44 16.01 6.14 -5.17
C ALA A 44 16.99 6.75 -6.17
N HIS A 45 17.68 7.84 -5.79
CA HIS A 45 18.73 8.43 -6.62
C HIS A 45 19.90 7.48 -6.81
N ARG A 46 20.32 6.77 -5.76
CA ARG A 46 21.40 5.78 -5.85
C ARG A 46 21.00 4.62 -6.75
N ALA A 47 19.79 4.09 -6.60
CA ALA A 47 19.25 3.05 -7.46
C ALA A 47 19.27 3.49 -8.94
N GLU A 48 18.77 4.69 -9.24
CA GLU A 48 18.77 5.21 -10.60
C GLU A 48 20.19 5.50 -11.14
N LEU A 49 21.10 5.98 -10.29
CA LEU A 49 22.50 6.21 -10.65
C LEU A 49 23.18 4.92 -11.14
N TYR A 50 22.94 3.80 -10.46
CA TYR A 50 23.49 2.50 -10.90
C TYR A 50 22.86 2.03 -12.21
N LEU A 51 21.55 2.18 -12.40
CA LEU A 51 20.91 1.87 -13.68
C LEU A 51 21.51 2.70 -14.83
N ARG A 52 21.69 4.02 -14.62
CA ARG A 52 22.34 4.89 -15.61
C ARG A 52 23.79 4.49 -15.89
N SER A 53 24.49 4.01 -14.86
CA SER A 53 25.87 3.52 -15.01
C SER A 53 25.90 2.23 -15.85
N MET A 54 24.99 1.29 -15.59
CA MET A 54 24.82 0.09 -16.42
C MET A 54 24.52 0.45 -17.89
N GLN A 55 23.59 1.38 -18.13
CA GLN A 55 23.27 1.86 -19.47
C GLN A 55 24.49 2.47 -20.18
N ARG A 56 25.32 3.23 -19.46
CA ARG A 56 26.54 3.82 -20.01
C ARG A 56 27.56 2.74 -20.39
N MET A 57 27.88 1.84 -19.47
CA MET A 57 28.85 0.77 -19.72
C MET A 57 28.41 -0.16 -20.85
N TYR A 58 27.10 -0.44 -20.97
CA TYR A 58 26.56 -1.20 -22.09
C TYR A 58 26.78 -0.48 -23.43
N LYS A 59 26.55 0.83 -23.49
CA LYS A 59 26.82 1.64 -24.69
C LYS A 59 28.32 1.72 -25.03
N GLU A 60 29.19 1.63 -24.03
CA GLU A 60 30.65 1.55 -24.18
C GLU A 60 31.14 0.14 -24.60
N GLY A 61 30.22 -0.82 -24.78
CA GLY A 61 30.53 -2.17 -25.28
C GLY A 61 30.57 -3.27 -24.23
N ASN A 62 30.32 -2.97 -22.95
CA ASN A 62 30.26 -3.99 -21.90
C ASN A 62 28.89 -4.70 -21.90
N LEU A 63 28.79 -5.79 -22.66
CA LEU A 63 27.56 -6.57 -22.80
C LEU A 63 27.11 -7.25 -21.49
N ASP A 64 28.03 -7.56 -20.58
CA ASP A 64 27.75 -8.28 -19.33
C ASP A 64 26.90 -7.48 -18.33
N VAL A 65 26.81 -6.17 -18.52
CA VAL A 65 26.05 -5.25 -17.67
C VAL A 65 24.82 -4.67 -18.36
N LYS A 66 24.37 -5.30 -19.46
CA LYS A 66 23.12 -4.91 -20.15
C LYS A 66 21.96 -4.82 -19.15
N PRO A 67 21.36 -3.63 -18.94
CA PRO A 67 20.21 -3.50 -18.07
C PRO A 67 19.04 -4.36 -18.57
N ASP A 68 18.34 -5.01 -17.65
CA ASP A 68 17.17 -5.82 -17.92
C ASP A 68 15.90 -5.24 -17.29
N LEU A 69 14.75 -5.86 -17.55
CA LEU A 69 13.47 -5.46 -16.96
C LEU A 69 13.52 -5.42 -15.42
N PHE A 70 14.33 -6.28 -14.80
CA PHE A 70 14.53 -6.28 -13.35
C PHE A 70 15.24 -5.01 -12.87
N SER A 71 16.31 -4.58 -13.56
CA SER A 71 17.04 -3.34 -13.25
C SER A 71 16.09 -2.14 -13.21
N PHE A 72 15.25 -2.00 -14.24
CA PHE A 72 14.27 -0.92 -14.35
C PHE A 72 13.19 -0.99 -13.27
N ASN A 73 12.57 -2.16 -13.08
CA ASN A 73 11.52 -2.34 -12.07
C ASN A 73 12.02 -2.08 -10.64
N ALA A 74 13.27 -2.45 -10.34
CA ALA A 74 13.88 -2.17 -9.05
C ALA A 74 14.05 -0.66 -8.81
N VAL A 75 14.42 0.12 -9.83
CA VAL A 75 14.50 1.59 -9.74
C VAL A 75 13.12 2.23 -9.62
N LEU A 76 12.13 1.80 -10.41
CA LEU A 76 10.75 2.29 -10.30
C LEU A 76 10.19 2.07 -8.89
N ASN A 77 10.40 0.88 -8.32
CA ASN A 77 10.02 0.55 -6.95
C ASN A 77 10.78 1.40 -5.90
N ALA A 78 12.04 1.74 -6.15
CA ALA A 78 12.80 2.63 -5.28
C ALA A 78 12.19 4.04 -5.27
N TRP A 79 11.81 4.57 -6.44
CA TRP A 79 11.11 5.85 -6.56
C TRP A 79 9.75 5.83 -5.87
N ALA A 80 8.93 4.80 -6.12
CA ALA A 80 7.61 4.65 -5.48
C ALA A 80 7.67 4.63 -3.93
N LYS A 81 8.78 4.15 -3.36
CA LYS A 81 9.01 4.12 -1.90
C LYS A 81 9.68 5.37 -1.33
N SER A 82 10.20 6.26 -2.18
CA SER A 82 10.97 7.42 -1.71
C SER A 82 10.12 8.49 -1.02
N LEU A 83 8.80 8.49 -1.24
CA LEU A 83 7.84 9.49 -0.73
C LEU A 83 8.23 10.95 -1.07
N LYS A 84 9.05 11.15 -2.10
CA LYS A 84 9.45 12.47 -2.58
C LYS A 84 8.48 13.00 -3.63
N TRP A 85 8.34 14.32 -3.69
CA TRP A 85 7.53 14.99 -4.69
C TRP A 85 7.99 14.68 -6.13
N GLU A 86 9.30 14.56 -6.34
CA GLU A 86 9.89 14.26 -7.66
C GLU A 86 9.71 12.80 -8.10
N ALA A 87 9.32 11.90 -7.18
CA ALA A 87 9.22 10.46 -7.44
C ALA A 87 8.33 10.17 -8.64
N VAL A 88 7.22 10.91 -8.73
CA VAL A 88 6.26 10.81 -9.83
C VAL A 88 6.90 11.18 -11.16
N THR A 89 7.59 12.33 -11.22
CA THR A 89 8.26 12.81 -12.44
C THR A 89 9.36 11.84 -12.87
N ARG A 90 10.13 11.30 -11.93
CA ARG A 90 11.23 10.37 -12.21
C ARG A 90 10.72 9.00 -12.66
N ALA A 91 9.77 8.43 -11.92
CA ALA A 91 9.14 7.15 -12.27
C ALA A 91 8.44 7.23 -13.64
N GLY A 92 7.69 8.31 -13.90
CA GLY A 92 7.05 8.54 -15.19
C GLY A 92 8.04 8.69 -16.35
N LYS A 93 9.17 9.38 -16.15
CA LYS A 93 10.25 9.48 -17.16
C LYS A 93 10.88 8.12 -17.47
N ILE A 94 11.10 7.28 -16.45
CA ILE A 94 11.67 5.94 -16.62
C ILE A 94 10.68 5.04 -17.38
N LEU A 95 9.40 5.04 -17.01
CA LEU A 95 8.38 4.25 -17.71
C LEU A 95 8.25 4.68 -19.17
N ARG A 96 8.18 5.98 -19.44
CA ARG A 96 8.14 6.52 -20.82
C ARG A 96 9.39 6.14 -21.61
N TYR A 97 10.57 6.18 -20.98
CA TYR A 97 11.80 5.71 -21.61
C TYR A 97 11.70 4.23 -22.00
N MET A 98 11.19 3.38 -21.10
CA MET A 98 11.00 1.95 -21.39
C MET A 98 9.99 1.73 -22.52
N GLU A 99 8.86 2.45 -22.54
CA GLU A 99 7.85 2.39 -23.62
C GLU A 99 8.50 2.72 -24.98
N VAL A 100 9.13 3.90 -25.10
CA VAL A 100 9.73 4.38 -26.36
C VAL A 100 10.87 3.49 -26.83
N GLN A 101 11.72 3.02 -25.92
CA GLN A 101 12.86 2.19 -26.32
C GLN A 101 12.44 0.76 -26.67
N SER A 102 11.39 0.23 -26.05
CA SER A 102 10.83 -1.06 -26.47
C SER A 102 10.22 -0.97 -27.87
N GLU A 103 9.50 0.11 -28.17
CA GLU A 103 8.86 0.31 -29.48
C GLU A 103 9.91 0.55 -30.60
N ASN A 104 11.01 1.24 -30.28
CA ASN A 104 12.10 1.50 -31.23
C ASN A 104 13.14 0.37 -31.32
N GLY A 105 12.95 -0.75 -30.62
CA GLY A 105 13.92 -1.86 -30.58
C GLY A 105 15.22 -1.56 -29.82
N GLY A 106 15.29 -0.46 -29.06
CA GLY A 106 16.41 -0.10 -28.20
C GLY A 106 16.47 -0.88 -26.88
N LEU A 107 15.36 -1.51 -26.48
CA LEU A 107 15.29 -2.49 -25.40
C LEU A 107 14.63 -3.77 -25.92
N ASP A 108 15.20 -4.92 -25.57
CA ASP A 108 14.67 -6.24 -25.91
C ASP A 108 13.44 -6.64 -25.07
N PHE A 109 12.91 -5.71 -24.26
CA PHE A 109 11.80 -5.94 -23.36
C PHE A 109 10.88 -4.71 -23.28
N ALA A 110 9.60 -4.98 -23.10
CA ALA A 110 8.57 -3.97 -22.83
C ALA A 110 8.37 -3.76 -21.31
N PRO A 111 7.87 -2.58 -20.89
CA PRO A 111 7.28 -2.44 -19.57
C PRO A 111 6.21 -3.51 -19.33
N ASN A 112 6.13 -4.03 -18.11
CA ASN A 112 5.13 -5.04 -17.75
C ASN A 112 4.24 -4.53 -16.60
N THR A 113 3.36 -5.41 -16.11
CA THR A 113 2.49 -5.12 -14.95
C THR A 113 3.25 -4.51 -13.78
N VAL A 114 4.43 -5.04 -13.43
CA VAL A 114 5.23 -4.51 -12.30
C VAL A 114 5.69 -3.07 -12.57
N SER A 115 6.07 -2.75 -13.80
CA SER A 115 6.50 -1.41 -14.19
C SER A 115 5.37 -0.38 -14.03
N TYR A 116 4.19 -0.67 -14.56
CA TYR A 116 3.02 0.21 -14.45
C TYR A 116 2.53 0.34 -13.01
N THR A 117 2.38 -0.77 -12.28
CA THR A 117 1.97 -0.74 -10.86
C THR A 117 2.91 0.12 -10.03
N ALA A 118 4.23 0.06 -10.27
CA ALA A 118 5.19 0.88 -9.54
C ALA A 118 5.03 2.39 -9.79
N VAL A 119 4.71 2.81 -11.03
CA VAL A 119 4.43 4.21 -11.33
C VAL A 119 3.10 4.66 -10.71
N ILE A 120 2.06 3.84 -10.78
CA ILE A 120 0.77 4.12 -10.14
C ILE A 120 0.94 4.24 -8.62
N ASP A 121 1.74 3.37 -8.00
CA ASP A 121 2.06 3.42 -6.56
C ASP A 121 2.83 4.69 -6.19
N ALA A 122 3.72 5.17 -7.07
CA ALA A 122 4.39 6.45 -6.89
C ALA A 122 3.41 7.63 -6.91
N TRP A 123 2.42 7.60 -7.82
CA TRP A 123 1.32 8.59 -7.85
C TRP A 123 0.42 8.50 -6.62
N ALA A 124 0.05 7.30 -6.19
CA ALA A 124 -0.78 7.12 -5.00
C ALA A 124 -0.10 7.70 -3.75
N LYS A 125 1.22 7.56 -3.63
CA LYS A 125 1.99 8.02 -2.47
C LYS A 125 2.44 9.48 -2.54
N SER A 126 2.31 10.16 -3.68
CA SER A 126 2.75 11.53 -3.82
C SER A 126 1.81 12.55 -3.15
N GLY A 127 0.54 12.17 -2.96
CA GLY A 127 -0.50 13.10 -2.50
C GLY A 127 -0.84 14.19 -3.52
N CYS A 128 -0.45 14.02 -4.78
CA CYS A 128 -0.84 14.92 -5.86
C CYS A 128 -2.36 14.95 -6.00
N LYS A 129 -2.93 16.14 -6.25
CA LYS A 129 -4.38 16.31 -6.37
C LYS A 129 -4.99 15.37 -7.41
N ASN A 130 -4.36 15.21 -8.56
CA ASN A 130 -4.81 14.40 -9.69
C ASN A 130 -4.26 12.95 -9.67
N SER A 131 -3.80 12.43 -8.53
CA SER A 131 -3.26 11.08 -8.46
C SER A 131 -4.25 10.02 -8.91
N GLY A 132 -5.54 10.21 -8.62
CA GLY A 132 -6.62 9.31 -9.02
C GLY A 132 -6.82 9.28 -10.53
N GLU A 133 -7.01 10.44 -11.15
CA GLU A 133 -7.16 10.56 -12.60
C GLU A 133 -5.97 9.97 -13.37
N VAL A 134 -4.74 10.29 -12.97
CA VAL A 134 -3.54 9.78 -13.67
C VAL A 134 -3.37 8.27 -13.47
N ALA A 135 -3.69 7.75 -12.28
CA ALA A 135 -3.69 6.30 -12.04
C ALA A 135 -4.68 5.57 -12.95
N GLU A 136 -5.86 6.14 -13.17
CA GLU A 136 -6.88 5.61 -14.07
C GLU A 136 -6.42 5.65 -15.55
N GLN A 137 -5.81 6.76 -15.99
CA GLN A 137 -5.23 6.87 -17.33
C GLN A 137 -4.12 5.83 -17.57
N LEU A 138 -3.25 5.59 -16.58
CA LEU A 138 -2.22 4.56 -16.67
C LEU A 138 -2.82 3.15 -16.71
N LEU A 139 -3.91 2.91 -15.98
CA LEU A 139 -4.64 1.64 -16.01
C LEU A 139 -5.29 1.39 -17.38
N ILE A 140 -5.90 2.41 -18.00
CA ILE A 140 -6.47 2.33 -19.34
C ILE A 140 -5.38 2.02 -20.36
N ARG A 141 -4.28 2.79 -20.36
CA ARG A 141 -3.13 2.54 -21.25
C ARG A 141 -2.59 1.11 -21.11
N MET A 142 -2.51 0.63 -19.88
CA MET A 142 -2.04 -0.71 -19.55
C MET A 142 -2.98 -1.80 -20.11
N GLN A 143 -4.29 -1.58 -20.06
CA GLN A 143 -5.30 -2.45 -20.68
C GLN A 143 -5.20 -2.42 -22.22
N GLU A 144 -5.13 -1.24 -22.84
CA GLU A 144 -4.99 -1.11 -24.30
C GLU A 144 -3.73 -1.82 -24.83
N LYS A 145 -2.62 -1.73 -24.09
CA LYS A 145 -1.38 -2.46 -24.40
C LYS A 145 -1.58 -3.97 -24.29
N PHE A 146 -2.27 -4.44 -23.27
CA PHE A 146 -2.57 -5.86 -23.10
C PHE A 146 -3.47 -6.39 -24.22
N ASP A 147 -4.48 -5.61 -24.64
CA ASP A 147 -5.39 -5.97 -25.73
C ASP A 147 -4.66 -6.08 -27.09
N ARG A 148 -3.52 -5.38 -27.23
CA ARG A 148 -2.60 -5.53 -28.38
C ARG A 148 -1.60 -6.70 -28.24
N GLY A 149 -1.68 -7.48 -27.16
CA GLY A 149 -0.80 -8.62 -26.91
C GLY A 149 0.47 -8.29 -26.12
N GLU A 150 0.63 -7.08 -25.58
CA GLU A 150 1.77 -6.74 -24.71
C GLU A 150 1.61 -7.39 -23.31
N PRO A 151 2.70 -7.69 -22.58
CA PRO A 151 2.66 -8.37 -21.27
C PRO A 151 2.30 -7.42 -20.11
N THR A 152 1.24 -6.62 -20.29
CA THR A 152 0.81 -5.56 -19.37
C THR A 152 -0.57 -5.83 -18.77
N LYS A 153 -0.98 -7.09 -18.57
CA LYS A 153 -2.30 -7.40 -18.01
C LYS A 153 -2.47 -6.77 -16.61
N PRO A 154 -3.47 -5.90 -16.36
CA PRO A 154 -3.75 -5.43 -15.01
C PRO A 154 -4.12 -6.60 -14.10
N ASN A 155 -3.62 -6.60 -12.87
CA ASN A 155 -4.00 -7.58 -11.85
C ASN A 155 -4.61 -6.89 -10.63
N LEU A 156 -5.07 -7.68 -9.65
CA LEU A 156 -5.70 -7.14 -8.43
C LEU A 156 -4.81 -6.12 -7.69
N LEU A 157 -3.49 -6.30 -7.71
CA LEU A 157 -2.56 -5.35 -7.09
C LEU A 157 -2.60 -4.00 -7.82
N THR A 158 -2.55 -3.99 -9.16
CA THR A 158 -2.70 -2.76 -9.95
C THR A 158 -4.03 -2.08 -9.64
N MET A 159 -5.14 -2.81 -9.66
CA MET A 159 -6.48 -2.26 -9.42
C MET A 159 -6.59 -1.65 -8.00
N ASN A 160 -6.10 -2.34 -6.98
CA ASN A 160 -6.07 -1.82 -5.60
C ASN A 160 -5.18 -0.57 -5.47
N THR A 161 -4.08 -0.50 -6.24
CA THR A 161 -3.19 0.67 -6.23
C THR A 161 -3.87 1.89 -6.85
N VAL A 162 -4.72 1.71 -7.88
CA VAL A 162 -5.56 2.77 -8.45
C VAL A 162 -6.62 3.24 -7.44
N ILE A 163 -7.26 2.31 -6.73
CA ILE A 163 -8.20 2.66 -5.64
C ILE A 163 -7.50 3.50 -4.56
N ASP A 164 -6.29 3.10 -4.15
CA ASP A 164 -5.48 3.85 -3.18
C ASP A 164 -5.07 5.24 -3.70
N ALA A 165 -4.81 5.36 -5.01
CA ALA A 165 -4.52 6.64 -5.65
C ALA A 165 -5.72 7.60 -5.62
N HIS A 166 -6.94 7.11 -5.85
CA HIS A 166 -8.16 7.89 -5.62
C HIS A 166 -8.33 8.25 -4.14
N ALA A 167 -8.13 7.31 -3.22
CA ALA A 167 -8.32 7.55 -1.80
C ALA A 167 -7.48 8.72 -1.27
N LYS A 168 -6.24 8.83 -1.77
CA LYS A 168 -5.24 9.85 -1.41
C LYS A 168 -5.31 11.10 -2.27
N SER A 169 -6.12 11.12 -3.31
CA SER A 169 -6.35 12.31 -4.11
C SER A 169 -7.22 13.32 -3.35
N SER A 170 -7.16 14.59 -3.78
CA SER A 170 -8.04 15.67 -3.31
C SER A 170 -9.08 16.06 -4.36
N GLU A 171 -9.37 15.13 -5.28
CA GLU A 171 -10.43 15.28 -6.28
C GLU A 171 -11.80 14.98 -5.69
N LYS A 172 -12.81 15.63 -6.29
CA LYS A 172 -14.21 15.31 -6.04
C LYS A 172 -14.55 13.93 -6.58
N GLY A 173 -15.53 13.28 -5.95
CA GLY A 173 -16.03 11.97 -6.38
C GLY A 173 -15.04 10.82 -6.16
N LYS A 174 -13.98 11.00 -5.37
CA LYS A 174 -12.99 9.93 -5.16
C LYS A 174 -13.56 8.64 -4.58
N ALA A 175 -14.59 8.72 -3.74
CA ALA A 175 -15.30 7.54 -3.22
C ALA A 175 -16.04 6.80 -4.35
N ARG A 176 -16.74 7.54 -5.23
CA ARG A 176 -17.41 6.99 -6.42
C ARG A 176 -16.41 6.34 -7.37
N ASN A 177 -15.28 7.00 -7.63
CA ASN A 177 -14.24 6.48 -8.52
C ASN A 177 -13.60 5.21 -7.95
N ALA A 178 -13.28 5.20 -6.65
CA ALA A 178 -12.82 4.00 -5.95
C ALA A 178 -13.81 2.83 -6.05
N GLN A 179 -15.11 3.10 -5.88
CA GLN A 179 -16.15 2.09 -6.05
C GLN A 179 -16.25 1.59 -7.49
N SER A 180 -16.15 2.48 -8.49
CA SER A 180 -16.17 2.10 -9.91
C SER A 180 -15.05 1.11 -10.25
N VAL A 181 -13.84 1.33 -9.72
CA VAL A 181 -12.72 0.38 -9.88
C VAL A 181 -13.03 -0.95 -9.19
N LEU A 182 -13.60 -0.95 -7.98
CA LEU A 182 -14.06 -2.19 -7.33
C LEU A 182 -15.09 -2.95 -8.18
N ARG A 183 -16.08 -2.26 -8.77
CA ARG A 183 -17.05 -2.90 -9.68
C ARG A 183 -16.39 -3.52 -10.91
N ARG A 184 -15.34 -2.90 -11.45
CA ARG A 184 -14.54 -3.48 -12.55
C ARG A 184 -13.77 -4.73 -12.11
N ILE A 185 -13.24 -4.75 -10.88
CA ILE A 185 -12.61 -5.96 -10.32
C ILE A 185 -13.64 -7.09 -10.24
N GLU A 186 -14.81 -6.81 -9.67
CA GLU A 186 -15.89 -7.80 -9.53
C GLU A 186 -16.41 -8.31 -10.87
N ALA A 187 -16.55 -7.43 -11.87
CA ALA A 187 -16.95 -7.79 -13.22
C ALA A 187 -15.94 -8.74 -13.87
N LYS A 188 -14.64 -8.40 -13.84
CA LYS A 188 -13.59 -9.25 -14.41
C LYS A 188 -13.48 -10.61 -13.73
N TYR A 189 -13.69 -10.66 -12.41
CA TYR A 189 -13.74 -11.94 -11.69
C TYR A 189 -14.94 -12.80 -12.15
N LYS A 190 -16.12 -12.20 -12.33
CA LYS A 190 -17.31 -12.88 -12.86
C LYS A 190 -17.14 -13.36 -14.30
N GLU A 191 -16.35 -12.65 -15.09
CA GLU A 191 -15.95 -13.04 -16.46
C GLU A 191 -14.92 -14.19 -16.48
N GLY A 192 -14.44 -14.65 -15.32
CA GLY A 192 -13.53 -15.80 -15.20
C GLY A 192 -12.07 -15.45 -14.90
N ASP A 193 -11.73 -14.17 -14.67
CA ASP A 193 -10.37 -13.80 -14.28
C ASP A 193 -10.14 -14.06 -12.78
N GLU A 194 -9.67 -15.25 -12.44
CA GLU A 194 -9.39 -15.65 -11.05
C GLU A 194 -8.36 -14.71 -10.37
N GLN A 195 -7.47 -14.06 -11.13
CA GLN A 195 -6.51 -13.09 -10.59
C GLN A 195 -7.17 -11.79 -10.11
N MET A 196 -8.45 -11.59 -10.41
CA MET A 196 -9.26 -10.45 -9.98
C MET A 196 -10.15 -10.77 -8.78
N LEU A 197 -10.02 -11.93 -8.13
CA LEU A 197 -10.80 -12.25 -6.93
C LEU A 197 -10.63 -11.16 -5.84
N PRO A 198 -11.68 -10.36 -5.54
CA PRO A 198 -11.60 -9.34 -4.50
C PRO A 198 -11.32 -9.95 -3.14
N ASN A 199 -10.51 -9.27 -2.32
CA ASN A 199 -10.23 -9.69 -0.95
C ASN A 199 -10.52 -8.56 0.05
N ALA A 200 -10.38 -8.83 1.34
CA ALA A 200 -10.66 -7.84 2.39
C ALA A 200 -9.86 -6.55 2.22
N PHE A 201 -8.65 -6.60 1.64
CA PHE A 201 -7.85 -5.42 1.36
C PHE A 201 -8.50 -4.53 0.29
N THR A 202 -9.02 -5.11 -0.79
CA THR A 202 -9.73 -4.37 -1.87
C THR A 202 -10.89 -3.53 -1.34
N TYR A 203 -11.79 -4.13 -0.53
CA TYR A 203 -12.89 -3.36 0.05
C TYR A 203 -12.41 -2.36 1.10
N THR A 204 -11.38 -2.71 1.88
CA THR A 204 -10.79 -1.78 2.86
C THR A 204 -10.18 -0.56 2.16
N THR A 205 -9.60 -0.71 0.96
CA THR A 205 -9.08 0.43 0.19
C THR A 205 -10.19 1.36 -0.31
N VAL A 206 -11.37 0.82 -0.68
CA VAL A 206 -12.54 1.65 -1.01
C VAL A 206 -13.08 2.38 0.22
N LEU A 207 -13.23 1.69 1.35
CA LEU A 207 -13.60 2.32 2.62
C LEU A 207 -12.62 3.43 3.02
N ASN A 208 -11.34 3.25 2.71
CA ASN A 208 -10.32 4.25 2.96
C ASN A 208 -10.55 5.51 2.09
N ALA A 209 -10.95 5.34 0.83
CA ALA A 209 -11.32 6.48 -0.03
C ALA A 209 -12.48 7.29 0.57
N CYS A 210 -13.51 6.61 1.09
CA CYS A 210 -14.61 7.25 1.82
C CYS A 210 -14.12 7.97 3.09
N ALA A 211 -13.27 7.30 3.90
CA ALA A 211 -12.79 7.84 5.17
C ALA A 211 -11.93 9.10 5.05
N PHE A 212 -11.38 9.36 3.87
CA PHE A 212 -10.61 10.56 3.54
C PHE A 212 -11.39 11.59 2.71
N THR A 213 -12.70 11.43 2.52
CA THR A 213 -13.55 12.43 1.85
C THR A 213 -13.98 13.52 2.83
N PHE A 214 -13.43 14.72 2.67
CA PHE A 214 -13.71 15.87 3.53
C PHE A 214 -14.56 16.95 2.84
N GLU A 215 -14.73 16.87 1.51
CA GLU A 215 -15.55 17.80 0.74
C GLU A 215 -17.03 17.57 1.04
N LYS A 216 -17.73 18.58 1.56
CA LYS A 216 -19.12 18.44 2.03
C LYS A 216 -20.08 17.98 0.94
N SER A 217 -19.89 18.41 -0.30
CA SER A 217 -20.74 18.00 -1.44
C SER A 217 -20.69 16.50 -1.70
N ASP A 218 -19.62 15.83 -1.28
CA ASP A 218 -19.35 14.43 -1.60
C ASP A 218 -19.57 13.50 -0.39
N GLN A 219 -19.83 14.05 0.81
CA GLN A 219 -19.90 13.27 2.05
C GLN A 219 -21.07 12.28 2.07
N GLU A 220 -22.25 12.70 1.62
CA GLU A 220 -23.44 11.83 1.59
C GLU A 220 -23.25 10.66 0.61
N GLU A 221 -22.74 10.95 -0.59
CA GLU A 221 -22.40 9.90 -1.55
C GLU A 221 -21.31 8.97 -1.00
N ALA A 222 -20.23 9.52 -0.45
CA ALA A 222 -19.16 8.73 0.14
C ALA A 222 -19.66 7.87 1.30
N PHE A 223 -20.66 8.32 2.05
CA PHE A 223 -21.32 7.55 3.10
C PHE A 223 -22.11 6.37 2.52
N GLN A 224 -22.88 6.58 1.46
CA GLN A 224 -23.59 5.50 0.76
C GLN A 224 -22.62 4.46 0.19
N VAL A 225 -21.50 4.91 -0.39
CA VAL A 225 -20.43 4.01 -0.84
C VAL A 225 -19.83 3.24 0.34
N ALA A 226 -19.55 3.90 1.47
CA ALA A 226 -19.00 3.23 2.65
C ALA A 226 -19.97 2.18 3.22
N GLN A 227 -21.25 2.51 3.30
CA GLN A 227 -22.30 1.63 3.79
C GLN A 227 -22.46 0.39 2.92
N SER A 228 -22.58 0.58 1.60
CA SER A 228 -22.71 -0.54 0.64
C SER A 228 -21.48 -1.44 0.66
N THR A 229 -20.28 -0.85 0.54
CA THR A 229 -18.99 -1.57 0.58
C THR A 229 -18.84 -2.37 1.87
N TYR A 230 -19.15 -1.79 3.02
CA TYR A 230 -19.08 -2.49 4.30
C TYR A 230 -20.09 -3.65 4.38
N GLN A 231 -21.35 -3.43 3.96
CA GLN A 231 -22.35 -4.50 3.97
C GLN A 231 -21.98 -5.66 3.04
N GLU A 232 -21.41 -5.40 1.88
CA GLU A 232 -20.93 -6.43 0.95
C GLU A 232 -19.86 -7.30 1.59
N VAL A 233 -18.90 -6.69 2.30
CA VAL A 233 -17.83 -7.44 3.00
C VAL A 233 -18.38 -8.27 4.14
N ILE A 234 -19.31 -7.74 4.95
CA ILE A 234 -19.87 -8.47 6.10
C ILE A 234 -20.80 -9.61 5.67
N LYS A 235 -21.54 -9.44 4.57
CA LYS A 235 -22.45 -10.48 4.04
C LYS A 235 -21.73 -11.54 3.22
N SER A 236 -20.51 -11.27 2.76
CA SER A 236 -19.75 -12.22 1.95
C SER A 236 -19.32 -13.45 2.76
N ALA A 237 -19.62 -14.64 2.23
CA ALA A 237 -19.15 -15.89 2.81
C ALA A 237 -17.66 -16.16 2.52
N SER A 238 -17.11 -15.58 1.45
CA SER A 238 -15.75 -15.83 0.98
C SER A 238 -14.73 -14.83 1.54
N ILE A 239 -15.17 -13.62 1.88
CA ILE A 239 -14.29 -12.55 2.35
C ILE A 239 -14.36 -12.48 3.87
N ARG A 240 -13.19 -12.57 4.52
CA ARG A 240 -13.08 -12.38 5.98
C ARG A 240 -12.66 -10.95 6.28
N PRO A 241 -13.51 -10.12 6.89
CA PRO A 241 -13.16 -8.77 7.29
C PRO A 241 -11.96 -8.79 8.26
N THR A 242 -11.15 -7.73 8.24
CA THR A 242 -10.00 -7.59 9.14
C THR A 242 -10.20 -6.42 10.08
N HIS A 243 -9.35 -6.31 11.11
CA HIS A 243 -9.29 -5.13 11.98
C HIS A 243 -9.15 -3.81 11.19
N LEU A 244 -8.49 -3.81 10.03
CA LEU A 244 -8.41 -2.64 9.15
C LEU A 244 -9.76 -2.30 8.51
N THR A 245 -10.54 -3.31 8.13
CA THR A 245 -11.88 -3.11 7.55
C THR A 245 -12.81 -2.42 8.56
N TYR A 246 -12.88 -2.94 9.79
CA TYR A 246 -13.71 -2.37 10.86
C TYR A 246 -13.25 -0.97 11.27
N GLY A 247 -11.94 -0.80 11.52
CA GLY A 247 -11.39 0.51 11.92
C GLY A 247 -11.61 1.57 10.85
N THR A 248 -11.38 1.24 9.58
CA THR A 248 -11.57 2.18 8.47
C THR A 248 -13.05 2.53 8.26
N TYR A 249 -13.98 1.59 8.42
CA TYR A 249 -15.41 1.89 8.37
C TYR A 249 -15.86 2.82 9.52
N ILE A 250 -15.41 2.59 10.75
CA ILE A 250 -15.66 3.49 11.89
C ILE A 250 -15.07 4.88 11.62
N LYS A 251 -13.85 4.94 11.06
CA LYS A 251 -13.24 6.20 10.64
C LYS A 251 -14.07 6.89 9.55
N ALA A 252 -14.62 6.16 8.59
CA ALA A 252 -15.51 6.72 7.57
C ALA A 252 -16.78 7.31 8.20
N ILE A 253 -17.43 6.61 9.13
CA ILE A 253 -18.57 7.17 9.88
C ILE A 253 -18.16 8.45 10.61
N ASN A 254 -16.99 8.47 11.24
CA ASN A 254 -16.50 9.64 11.96
C ASN A 254 -16.32 10.87 11.06
N THR A 255 -15.78 10.66 9.85
CA THR A 255 -15.52 11.71 8.88
C THR A 255 -16.79 12.19 8.16
N LEU A 256 -17.70 11.28 7.83
CA LEU A 256 -18.78 11.54 6.86
C LEU A 256 -20.09 11.99 7.49
N LEU A 257 -20.34 11.62 8.76
CA LEU A 257 -21.57 12.02 9.46
C LEU A 257 -21.29 13.16 10.45
N PRO A 258 -22.18 14.15 10.60
CA PRO A 258 -22.11 15.16 11.67
C PRO A 258 -22.12 14.55 13.07
N ARG A 259 -21.52 15.19 14.08
CA ARG A 259 -21.38 14.62 15.44
C ARG A 259 -22.71 14.34 16.14
N ASP A 260 -23.74 15.10 15.80
CA ASP A 260 -25.11 15.04 16.28
C ASP A 260 -26.00 14.10 15.45
N ASP A 261 -25.46 13.44 14.43
CA ASP A 261 -26.21 12.49 13.62
C ASP A 261 -26.51 11.20 14.41
N ASP A 262 -27.79 10.95 14.66
CA ASP A 262 -28.31 9.80 15.42
C ASP A 262 -27.89 8.44 14.85
N ARG A 263 -27.54 8.38 13.55
CA ARG A 263 -27.10 7.14 12.90
C ARG A 263 -25.69 6.72 13.33
N ARG A 264 -24.86 7.64 13.83
CA ARG A 264 -23.44 7.37 14.15
C ARG A 264 -23.27 6.27 15.18
N TYR A 265 -23.92 6.40 16.34
CA TYR A 265 -23.72 5.47 17.44
C TYR A 265 -24.18 4.04 17.08
N PRO A 266 -25.39 3.81 16.53
CA PRO A 266 -25.83 2.47 16.13
C PRO A 266 -24.92 1.80 15.10
N LEU A 267 -24.41 2.56 14.11
CA LEU A 267 -23.51 2.02 13.09
C LEU A 267 -22.15 1.61 13.70
N ILE A 268 -21.59 2.47 14.57
CA ILE A 268 -20.32 2.18 15.26
C ILE A 268 -20.47 1.00 16.22
N GLU A 269 -21.57 0.93 16.98
CA GLU A 269 -21.87 -0.16 17.90
C GLU A 269 -22.04 -1.50 17.16
N SER A 270 -22.75 -1.50 16.03
CA SER A 270 -22.90 -2.68 15.17
C SER A 270 -21.54 -3.14 14.61
N ALA A 271 -20.73 -2.21 14.09
CA ALA A 271 -19.40 -2.52 13.57
C ALA A 271 -18.46 -3.05 14.65
N PHE A 272 -18.49 -2.45 15.85
CA PHE A 272 -17.71 -2.90 17.00
C PHE A 272 -18.13 -4.30 17.45
N THR A 273 -19.44 -4.56 17.55
CA THR A 273 -19.98 -5.85 17.94
C THR A 273 -19.54 -6.94 16.97
N GLN A 274 -19.66 -6.68 15.66
CA GLN A 274 -19.22 -7.63 14.64
C GLN A 274 -17.69 -7.81 14.66
N CYS A 275 -16.92 -6.75 14.86
CA CYS A 275 -15.46 -6.82 15.02
C CYS A 275 -15.04 -7.72 16.20
N CYS A 276 -15.73 -7.63 17.34
CA CYS A 276 -15.50 -8.48 18.50
C CYS A 276 -15.88 -9.94 18.24
N LYS A 277 -17.02 -10.18 17.58
CA LYS A 277 -17.46 -11.52 17.16
C LYS A 277 -16.43 -12.17 16.24
N ASP A 278 -15.88 -11.42 15.29
CA ASP A 278 -14.85 -11.87 14.36
C ASP A 278 -13.46 -12.00 15.00
N GLY A 279 -13.29 -11.53 16.24
CA GLY A 279 -12.00 -11.56 16.93
C GLY A 279 -10.95 -10.62 16.34
N GLN A 280 -11.39 -9.50 15.74
CA GLN A 280 -10.56 -8.54 14.99
C GLN A 280 -10.31 -7.23 15.75
N LEU A 281 -10.47 -7.18 17.08
CA LEU A 281 -10.31 -5.95 17.85
C LEU A 281 -8.82 -5.58 18.03
N ALA A 282 -8.24 -4.86 17.07
CA ALA A 282 -6.86 -4.37 17.16
C ALA A 282 -6.78 -2.98 17.82
N ARG A 283 -5.56 -2.53 18.13
CA ARG A 283 -5.31 -1.16 18.63
C ARG A 283 -5.87 -0.11 17.68
N PHE A 284 -5.78 -0.34 16.37
CA PHE A 284 -6.31 0.58 15.36
C PHE A 284 -7.81 0.79 15.50
N VAL A 285 -8.60 -0.28 15.72
CA VAL A 285 -10.05 -0.18 15.92
C VAL A 285 -10.37 0.61 17.19
N LEU A 286 -9.65 0.35 18.28
CA LEU A 286 -9.81 1.10 19.53
C LEU A 286 -9.53 2.60 19.36
N GLN A 287 -8.49 2.96 18.59
CA GLN A 287 -8.20 4.36 18.27
C GLN A 287 -9.36 5.00 17.49
N CYS A 288 -9.85 4.33 16.45
CA CYS A 288 -10.98 4.85 15.66
C CYS A 288 -12.25 5.03 16.50
N LEU A 289 -12.51 4.13 17.47
CA LEU A 289 -13.63 4.27 18.40
C LEU A 289 -13.47 5.49 19.33
N GLN A 290 -12.26 5.71 19.86
CA GLN A 290 -11.97 6.88 20.70
C GLN A 290 -12.12 8.19 19.92
N ASP A 291 -11.70 8.21 18.67
CA ASP A 291 -11.80 9.38 17.80
C ASP A 291 -13.26 9.67 17.39
N ALA A 292 -14.10 8.64 17.31
CA ALA A 292 -15.47 8.72 16.79
C ALA A 292 -16.54 8.97 17.86
N LEU A 293 -16.27 8.62 19.12
CA LEU A 293 -17.26 8.60 20.20
C LEU A 293 -16.82 9.44 21.41
N PRO A 294 -17.76 10.08 22.12
CA PRO A 294 -17.49 10.63 23.44
C PRO A 294 -17.01 9.55 24.43
N THR A 295 -16.19 9.94 25.40
CA THR A 295 -15.59 9.04 26.40
C THR A 295 -16.62 8.14 27.10
N GLN A 296 -17.79 8.67 27.46
CA GLN A 296 -18.84 7.88 28.12
C GLN A 296 -19.39 6.77 27.20
N SER A 297 -19.68 7.09 25.95
CA SER A 297 -20.16 6.14 24.94
C SER A 297 -19.09 5.08 24.60
N TYR A 298 -17.83 5.51 24.45
CA TYR A 298 -16.70 4.62 24.25
C TYR A 298 -16.55 3.60 25.39
N LEU A 299 -16.61 4.09 26.65
CA LEU A 299 -16.52 3.23 27.82
C LEU A 299 -17.72 2.30 27.95
N LYS A 300 -18.93 2.74 27.58
CA LYS A 300 -20.13 1.90 27.55
C LYS A 300 -19.95 0.71 26.60
N LEU A 301 -19.42 0.94 25.39
CA LEU A 301 -19.14 -0.13 24.43
C LEU A 301 -18.14 -1.17 24.97
N LEU A 302 -17.06 -0.72 25.61
CA LEU A 302 -16.02 -1.63 26.11
C LEU A 302 -16.43 -2.42 27.36
N ARG A 303 -17.31 -1.85 28.21
CA ARG A 303 -17.69 -2.42 29.51
C ARG A 303 -18.95 -3.26 29.46
N GLY A 304 -19.76 -3.10 28.41
CA GLY A 304 -21.16 -3.50 28.47
C GLY A 304 -21.85 -2.84 29.68
N ASN A 305 -22.61 -3.62 30.45
CA ASN A 305 -23.39 -3.13 31.61
C ASN A 305 -22.61 -3.01 32.94
N ARG A 306 -21.27 -3.18 32.96
CA ARG A 306 -20.48 -3.13 34.21
C ARG A 306 -20.28 -1.69 34.71
N LYS A 307 -20.99 -1.30 35.78
CA LYS A 307 -20.86 0.02 36.45
C LYS A 307 -19.55 0.10 37.26
N GLY A 308 -18.95 1.30 37.34
CA GLY A 308 -17.90 1.63 38.35
C GLY A 308 -16.42 1.59 37.91
N VAL A 309 -16.11 1.16 36.68
CA VAL A 309 -14.72 1.19 36.18
C VAL A 309 -14.35 2.61 35.72
N VAL A 310 -13.11 3.06 35.91
CA VAL A 310 -12.67 4.42 35.52
C VAL A 310 -11.81 4.40 34.24
N SER A 311 -11.07 3.32 33.99
CA SER A 311 -10.30 3.11 32.76
C SER A 311 -10.30 1.62 32.35
N VAL A 312 -10.23 1.33 31.06
CA VAL A 312 -10.13 -0.04 30.55
C VAL A 312 -8.79 -0.15 29.82
N ASN A 313 -7.86 -0.96 30.33
CA ASN A 313 -6.64 -1.23 29.58
C ASN A 313 -6.95 -2.22 28.46
N ALA A 314 -6.21 -2.11 27.35
CA ALA A 314 -6.32 -3.11 26.29
C ALA A 314 -6.08 -4.53 26.83
N GLU A 315 -5.23 -4.72 27.83
CA GLU A 315 -4.98 -6.02 28.47
C GLU A 315 -6.21 -6.59 29.19
N ASP A 316 -7.15 -5.76 29.63
CA ASP A 316 -8.37 -6.16 30.37
C ASP A 316 -9.53 -6.61 29.45
N LEU A 317 -9.39 -6.43 28.13
CA LEU A 317 -10.40 -6.82 27.16
C LEU A 317 -10.38 -8.34 26.91
N PRO A 318 -11.54 -8.99 26.66
CA PRO A 318 -11.60 -10.42 26.37
C PRO A 318 -10.60 -10.84 25.29
N SER A 319 -9.84 -11.91 25.56
CA SER A 319 -8.86 -12.45 24.60
C SER A 319 -9.54 -12.89 23.30
N GLU A 320 -10.78 -13.39 23.40
CA GLU A 320 -11.62 -13.78 22.26
C GLU A 320 -11.84 -12.65 21.25
N TRP A 321 -11.91 -11.40 21.71
CA TRP A 321 -12.12 -10.23 20.83
C TRP A 321 -10.91 -9.96 19.94
N ARG A 322 -9.76 -10.58 20.24
CA ARG A 322 -8.47 -10.33 19.57
C ARG A 322 -7.87 -11.58 18.93
N ARG A 323 -8.57 -12.72 19.00
CA ARG A 323 -8.06 -14.04 18.60
C ARG A 323 -7.60 -14.14 17.15
N ASN A 324 -8.12 -13.28 16.26
CA ASN A 324 -7.82 -13.29 14.83
C ASN A 324 -7.01 -12.08 14.35
N VAL A 325 -6.54 -11.22 15.28
CA VAL A 325 -5.68 -10.08 14.95
C VAL A 325 -4.28 -10.58 14.63
N LYS A 326 -3.96 -10.66 13.33
CA LYS A 326 -2.60 -10.91 12.84
C LYS A 326 -1.73 -9.65 12.93
N GLU A 327 -1.60 -9.05 14.11
CA GLU A 327 -0.50 -8.10 14.34
C GLU A 327 0.80 -8.90 14.36
N LYS A 328 1.77 -8.54 13.50
CA LYS A 328 3.09 -9.20 13.47
C LYS A 328 3.60 -9.35 14.91
N ALA A 329 3.74 -10.59 15.36
CA ALA A 329 4.28 -10.98 16.68
C ALA A 329 5.62 -10.28 17.04
N LEU A 330 6.28 -9.65 16.07
CA LEU A 330 7.45 -8.79 16.24
C LEU A 330 7.20 -7.55 17.14
N TYR A 331 6.02 -6.93 17.12
CA TYR A 331 5.80 -5.71 17.90
C TYR A 331 5.59 -5.99 19.40
N PHE A 332 4.81 -7.02 19.74
CA PHE A 332 4.66 -7.45 21.14
C PHE A 332 5.96 -8.03 21.70
N ASN A 333 6.75 -8.73 20.90
CA ASN A 333 8.09 -9.17 21.32
C ASN A 333 9.03 -7.96 21.55
N GLN A 334 9.00 -6.92 20.72
CA GLN A 334 9.78 -5.70 20.94
C GLN A 334 9.35 -4.92 22.19
N ILE A 335 8.05 -4.85 22.50
CA ILE A 335 7.56 -4.22 23.74
C ILE A 335 7.90 -5.08 24.95
N ARG A 336 7.78 -6.41 24.86
CA ARG A 336 8.12 -7.35 25.93
C ARG A 336 9.62 -7.32 26.23
N GLU A 337 10.47 -7.21 25.20
CA GLU A 337 11.92 -6.99 25.34
C GLU A 337 12.25 -5.60 25.92
N LYS A 338 11.60 -4.52 25.46
CA LYS A 338 11.76 -3.18 26.07
C LYS A 338 11.33 -3.15 27.54
N LYS A 339 10.24 -3.81 27.91
CA LYS A 339 9.79 -3.94 29.31
C LYS A 339 10.75 -4.80 30.15
N LYS A 340 11.35 -5.85 29.59
CA LYS A 340 12.41 -6.65 30.26
C LYS A 340 13.69 -5.84 30.50
N VAL A 341 14.12 -5.03 29.51
CA VAL A 341 15.30 -4.17 29.63
C VAL A 341 15.08 -3.06 30.67
N MET A 342 13.88 -2.46 30.73
CA MET A 342 13.55 -1.48 31.77
C MET A 342 13.47 -2.11 33.18
N LYS A 343 12.89 -3.30 33.33
CA LYS A 343 12.89 -4.03 34.61
C LYS A 343 14.30 -4.44 35.07
N LYS A 344 15.20 -4.78 34.15
CA LYS A 344 16.63 -5.03 34.47
C LYS A 344 17.38 -3.78 34.90
N ARG A 345 17.04 -2.60 34.38
CA ARG A 345 17.63 -1.31 34.81
C ARG A 345 17.15 -0.88 36.19
N TYR A 346 15.89 -1.14 36.53
CA TYR A 346 15.32 -0.82 37.85
C TYR A 346 15.76 -1.74 38.98
N ARG A 347 16.26 -2.94 38.68
CA ARG A 347 16.85 -3.86 39.68
C ARG A 347 18.36 -3.67 39.91
N LYS A 348 18.99 -2.74 39.18
CA LYS A 348 20.43 -2.41 39.27
C LYS A 348 20.69 -1.01 39.82
N ARG A 349 19.63 -0.33 40.28
CA ARG A 349 19.66 0.83 41.18
C ARG A 349 19.02 0.38 42.47
#